data_AF-A0A7S1KYL0-F1
#
_entry.id   AF-A0A7S1KYL0-F1
#
_cell.length_a   1.000
_cell.length_b   1.000
_cell.length_c   1.000
_cell.angle_alpha   90.00
_cell.angle_beta   90.00
_cell.angle_gamma   90.00
#
_symmetry.space_group_name_H-M   'P 1'
#
loop_
_entity.id
_entity.type
_entity.pdbx_description
1 polymer ?
#
loop_
_entity_poly.entity_id
_entity_poly.type
_entity_poly.pdbx_seq_one_letter_code
_entity_poly.pdbx_strand_id
1 'polypeptide(L)'
;ARQEMVQLEIGDPAPLGLLSFAMTTACLMAVDMEWVEPEFKELVWGYAIWYGGMAQVIVGVLEILKGNSFAGTAFTTYGSFWLGWAAMWLQYKEGTFGGPHTFENGEAFWFCAFGVVTFGFWIITLRKNVCLATTFGLLALTFFLLAGGVFQKGFKKAGGYAGFLTALAATYTAFAELLALEWGSHVLPGLKPMRSKSLVNSEVLDKRISYDQRHNTLVMDFKDLKVGSPEDIRAIQAAVRDKATAAGQKVNAVVNYHGFNITSDLVEDYEAMVKGLQREY
;
A
#
# COMPACT_ATOMS: atom_id res chain seq x y z
N ALA A 1 -10.19 -19.18 29.23
CA ALA A 1 -8.81 -18.94 28.77
C ALA A 1 -8.85 -17.81 27.75
N ARG A 2 -8.29 -16.66 28.07
CA ARG A 2 -8.15 -15.52 27.15
C ARG A 2 -7.11 -15.97 26.14
N GLN A 3 -7.48 -16.21 24.88
CA GLN A 3 -6.49 -16.36 23.83
C GLN A 3 -5.86 -14.98 23.65
N GLU A 4 -4.71 -14.76 24.30
CA GLU A 4 -3.78 -13.75 23.82
C GLU A 4 -3.40 -14.20 22.41
N MET A 5 -4.03 -13.59 21.41
CA MET A 5 -3.49 -13.63 20.05
C MET A 5 -2.17 -12.88 20.14
N VAL A 6 -1.08 -13.61 20.36
CA VAL A 6 0.27 -13.11 20.15
C VAL A 6 0.34 -12.78 18.66
N GLN A 7 0.08 -11.52 18.34
CA GLN A 7 0.20 -10.99 17.00
C GLN A 7 1.71 -11.02 16.69
N LEU A 8 2.10 -11.84 15.73
CA LEU A 8 3.51 -11.99 15.37
C LEU A 8 4.05 -10.62 14.94
N GLU A 9 4.91 -10.02 15.76
CA GLU A 9 5.48 -8.71 15.49
C GLU A 9 6.65 -8.88 14.51
N ILE A 10 6.33 -8.86 13.22
CA ILE A 10 7.31 -8.90 12.13
C ILE A 10 7.56 -7.48 11.62
N GLY A 11 8.81 -7.18 11.23
CA GLY A 11 9.15 -5.89 10.62
C GLY A 11 8.35 -5.62 9.35
N ASP A 12 8.18 -4.35 8.98
CA ASP A 12 7.42 -3.98 7.80
C ASP A 12 8.23 -4.26 6.51
N PRO A 13 7.81 -5.22 5.66
CA PRO A 13 8.54 -5.57 4.46
C PRO A 13 8.19 -4.69 3.24
N ALA A 14 7.20 -3.79 3.33
CA ALA A 14 6.73 -3.01 2.18
C ALA A 14 7.82 -2.15 1.51
N PRO A 15 8.72 -1.47 2.24
CA PRO A 15 9.82 -0.72 1.62
C PRO A 15 10.73 -1.61 0.75
N LEU A 16 11.00 -2.85 1.17
CA LEU A 16 11.78 -3.80 0.40
C LEU A 16 11.06 -4.21 -0.90
N GLY A 17 9.75 -4.43 -0.83
CA GLY A 17 8.93 -4.74 -2.00
C GLY A 17 8.90 -3.61 -3.02
N LEU A 18 8.87 -2.36 -2.55
CA LEU A 18 8.90 -1.17 -3.41
C LEU A 18 10.29 -0.95 -4.03
N LEU A 19 11.38 -1.11 -3.27
CA LEU A 19 12.75 -0.96 -3.78
C LEU A 19 13.11 -2.04 -4.79
N SER A 20 12.72 -3.29 -4.54
CA SER A 20 12.94 -4.42 -5.45
C SER A 20 12.24 -4.21 -6.80
N PHE A 21 10.99 -3.78 -6.76
CA PHE A 21 10.24 -3.36 -7.94
C PHE A 21 10.90 -2.18 -8.66
N ALA A 22 11.21 -1.12 -7.92
CA ALA A 22 11.71 0.13 -8.47
C ALA A 22 13.04 -0.05 -9.21
N MET A 23 14.00 -0.71 -8.58
CA MET A 23 15.32 -0.92 -9.17
C MET A 23 15.23 -1.73 -10.46
N THR A 24 14.51 -2.86 -10.43
CA THR A 24 14.35 -3.74 -11.59
C THR A 24 13.63 -3.02 -12.74
N THR A 25 12.60 -2.23 -12.41
CA THR A 25 11.87 -1.40 -13.38
C THR A 25 12.78 -0.33 -13.99
N ALA A 26 13.52 0.43 -13.17
CA ALA A 26 14.42 1.46 -13.66
C ALA A 26 15.46 0.89 -14.65
N CYS A 27 16.03 -0.27 -14.34
CA CYS A 27 17.00 -0.93 -15.21
C CYS A 27 16.39 -1.35 -16.55
N LEU A 28 15.19 -1.96 -16.57
CA LEU A 28 14.51 -2.32 -17.82
C LEU A 28 14.16 -1.07 -18.66
N MET A 29 13.63 -0.06 -18.00
CA MET A 29 13.18 1.17 -18.65
C MET A 29 14.35 1.97 -19.22
N ALA A 30 15.54 1.94 -18.59
CA ALA A 30 16.75 2.52 -19.16
C ALA A 30 17.08 1.94 -20.55
N VAL A 31 16.81 0.64 -20.75
CA VAL A 31 16.99 0.00 -22.06
C VAL A 31 15.92 0.46 -23.05
N ASP A 32 14.64 0.49 -22.64
CA ASP A 32 13.55 0.89 -23.55
C ASP A 32 13.60 2.39 -23.92
N MET A 33 14.21 3.22 -23.08
CA MET A 33 14.55 4.63 -23.39
C MET A 33 15.81 4.77 -24.26
N GLU A 34 16.58 3.70 -24.46
CA GLU A 34 17.89 3.70 -25.13
C GLU A 34 18.94 4.58 -24.41
N TRP A 35 18.91 4.63 -23.08
CA TRP A 35 19.94 5.30 -22.27
C TRP A 35 21.17 4.42 -22.03
N VAL A 36 20.98 3.11 -22.19
CA VAL A 36 22.01 2.07 -22.08
C VAL A 36 21.89 1.12 -23.27
N GLU A 37 22.94 0.35 -23.51
CA GLU A 37 22.99 -0.65 -24.56
C GLU A 37 21.94 -1.78 -24.37
N PRO A 38 21.41 -2.39 -25.45
CA PRO A 38 20.43 -3.47 -25.36
C PRO A 38 20.90 -4.68 -24.55
N GLU A 39 22.21 -4.94 -24.55
CA GLU A 39 22.87 -6.02 -23.81
C GLU A 39 22.71 -5.88 -22.30
N PHE A 40 22.43 -4.66 -21.80
CA PHE A 40 22.12 -4.43 -20.39
C PHE A 40 20.91 -5.24 -19.91
N LYS A 41 20.02 -5.69 -20.82
CA LYS A 41 18.92 -6.61 -20.49
C LYS A 41 19.41 -7.93 -19.84
N GLU A 42 20.62 -8.39 -20.13
CA GLU A 42 21.24 -9.57 -19.50
C GLU A 42 21.34 -9.40 -17.98
N LEU A 43 21.70 -8.20 -17.52
CA LEU A 43 21.72 -7.88 -16.09
C LEU A 43 20.30 -7.74 -15.51
N VAL A 44 19.38 -7.13 -16.27
CA VAL A 44 17.97 -6.96 -15.86
C VAL A 44 17.32 -8.31 -15.55
N TRP A 45 17.59 -9.36 -16.32
CA TRP A 45 17.03 -10.69 -16.04
C TRP A 45 17.47 -11.26 -14.69
N GLY A 46 18.72 -11.05 -14.29
CA GLY A 46 19.20 -11.46 -12.97
C GLY A 46 18.40 -10.79 -11.84
N TYR A 47 18.17 -9.48 -11.95
CA TYR A 47 17.37 -8.74 -10.97
C TYR A 47 15.87 -9.07 -11.05
N ALA A 48 15.34 -9.36 -12.23
CA ALA A 48 13.96 -9.83 -12.41
C ALA A 48 13.72 -11.18 -11.72
N ILE A 49 14.72 -12.07 -11.66
CA ILE A 49 14.61 -13.33 -10.93
C ILE A 49 14.70 -13.10 -9.42
N TRP A 50 15.77 -12.45 -8.97
CA TRP A 50 16.13 -12.46 -7.55
C TRP A 50 15.50 -11.32 -6.76
N TYR A 51 15.51 -10.11 -7.31
CA TYR A 51 15.10 -8.92 -6.57
C TYR A 51 13.66 -8.53 -6.91
N GLY A 52 13.41 -8.00 -8.11
CA GLY A 52 12.06 -7.67 -8.58
C GLY A 52 11.12 -8.88 -8.61
N GLY A 53 11.64 -10.10 -8.69
CA GLY A 53 10.84 -11.33 -8.65
C GLY A 53 10.72 -11.92 -7.25
N MET A 54 11.71 -12.74 -6.86
CA MET A 54 11.66 -13.57 -5.67
C MET A 54 11.54 -12.76 -4.36
N ALA A 55 12.40 -11.77 -4.16
CA ALA A 55 12.32 -10.92 -2.96
C ALA A 55 10.95 -10.24 -2.86
N GLN A 56 10.42 -9.74 -3.99
CA GLN A 56 9.11 -9.11 -4.03
C GLN A 56 7.96 -10.09 -3.74
N VAL A 57 8.02 -11.34 -4.24
CA VAL A 57 7.05 -12.40 -3.87
C VAL A 57 7.10 -12.71 -2.38
N ILE A 58 8.30 -12.83 -1.79
CA ILE A 58 8.48 -13.07 -0.36
C ILE A 58 7.86 -11.93 0.45
N VAL A 59 8.13 -10.68 0.07
CA VAL A 59 7.51 -9.50 0.69
C VAL A 59 5.99 -9.59 0.62
N GLY A 60 5.42 -10.00 -0.51
CA GLY A 60 3.98 -10.20 -0.65
C GLY A 60 3.41 -11.23 0.33
N VAL A 61 4.10 -12.37 0.52
CA VAL A 61 3.70 -13.37 1.52
C VAL A 61 3.76 -12.79 2.94
N LEU A 62 4.84 -12.07 3.27
CA LEU A 62 5.00 -11.43 4.58
C LEU A 62 3.92 -10.37 4.85
N GLU A 63 3.53 -9.58 3.84
CA GLU A 63 2.41 -8.62 3.97
C GLU A 63 1.06 -9.31 4.21
N ILE A 64 0.81 -10.46 3.58
CA ILE A 64 -0.41 -11.26 3.86
C ILE A 64 -0.39 -11.77 5.30
N LEU A 65 0.75 -12.25 5.79
CA LEU A 65 0.91 -12.69 7.18
C LEU A 65 0.74 -11.53 8.18
N LYS A 66 1.14 -10.31 7.81
CA LYS A 66 0.89 -9.06 8.57
C LYS A 66 -0.58 -8.61 8.52
N GLY A 67 -1.41 -9.23 7.68
CA GLY A 67 -2.83 -8.89 7.51
C GLY A 67 -3.10 -7.80 6.46
N ASN A 68 -2.09 -7.39 5.68
CA ASN A 68 -2.24 -6.39 4.62
C ASN A 68 -2.50 -7.04 3.26
N SER A 69 -3.77 -7.38 3.00
CA SER A 69 -4.16 -8.04 1.75
C SER A 69 -3.84 -7.21 0.51
N PHE A 70 -3.90 -5.88 0.58
CA PHE A 70 -3.60 -5.02 -0.57
C PHE A 70 -2.14 -5.15 -0.99
N ALA A 71 -1.20 -4.89 -0.06
CA ALA A 71 0.22 -4.92 -0.37
C ALA A 71 0.67 -6.34 -0.70
N GLY A 72 0.17 -7.33 0.05
CA GLY A 72 0.42 -8.73 -0.22
C GLY A 72 0.05 -9.15 -1.63
N THR A 73 -1.17 -8.85 -2.05
CA THR A 73 -1.63 -9.16 -3.42
C THR A 73 -0.81 -8.41 -4.46
N ALA A 74 -0.53 -7.12 -4.25
CA ALA A 74 0.23 -6.31 -5.20
C ALA A 74 1.67 -6.82 -5.37
N PHE A 75 2.41 -7.00 -4.27
CA PHE A 75 3.81 -7.44 -4.33
C PHE A 75 3.95 -8.85 -4.89
N THR A 76 3.09 -9.80 -4.51
CA THR A 76 3.11 -11.14 -5.12
C THR A 76 2.76 -11.09 -6.61
N THR A 77 1.82 -10.23 -7.03
CA THR A 77 1.46 -10.08 -8.45
C THR A 77 2.62 -9.55 -9.28
N TYR A 78 3.29 -8.47 -8.86
CA TYR A 78 4.40 -7.89 -9.61
C TYR A 78 5.71 -8.68 -9.47
N GLY A 79 5.92 -9.35 -8.34
CA GLY A 79 6.99 -10.33 -8.22
C GLY A 79 6.81 -11.49 -9.20
N SER A 80 5.59 -11.99 -9.34
CA SER A 80 5.27 -13.04 -10.33
C SER A 80 5.38 -12.54 -11.77
N PHE A 81 5.06 -11.26 -12.03
CA PHE A 81 5.32 -10.62 -13.33
C PHE A 81 6.80 -10.70 -13.70
N TRP A 82 7.70 -10.30 -12.79
CA TRP A 82 9.14 -10.30 -13.05
C TRP A 82 9.71 -11.71 -13.23
N LEU A 83 9.27 -12.67 -12.39
CA LEU A 83 9.64 -14.07 -12.54
C LEU A 83 9.16 -14.66 -13.89
N GLY A 84 7.91 -14.38 -14.27
CA GLY A 84 7.35 -14.81 -15.54
C GLY A 84 8.07 -14.18 -16.74
N TRP A 85 8.40 -12.89 -16.66
CA TRP A 85 9.14 -12.18 -17.70
C TRP A 85 10.54 -12.76 -17.90
N ALA A 86 11.27 -13.03 -16.81
CA ALA A 86 12.59 -13.64 -16.88
C ALA A 86 12.53 -15.09 -17.42
N ALA A 87 11.54 -15.88 -16.98
CA ALA A 87 11.35 -17.26 -17.44
C ALA A 87 11.02 -17.32 -18.94
N MET A 88 10.16 -16.43 -19.44
CA MET A 88 9.84 -16.31 -20.86
C MET A 88 11.11 -16.03 -21.68
N TRP A 89 11.97 -15.12 -21.20
CA TRP A 89 13.20 -14.80 -21.88
C TRP A 89 14.21 -15.96 -21.90
N LEU A 90 14.39 -16.67 -20.77
CA LEU A 90 15.28 -17.84 -20.71
C LEU A 90 14.85 -18.91 -21.72
N GLN A 91 13.56 -19.20 -21.80
CA GLN A 91 13.02 -20.17 -22.75
C GLN A 91 13.21 -19.71 -24.21
N TYR A 92 13.13 -18.40 -24.47
CA TYR A 92 13.44 -17.83 -25.78
C TYR A 92 14.93 -18.00 -26.14
N LYS A 93 15.85 -17.70 -25.21
CA LYS A 93 17.31 -17.83 -25.45
C LYS A 93 17.75 -19.28 -25.64
N GLU A 94 17.16 -20.21 -24.91
CA GLU A 94 17.47 -21.64 -25.00
C GLU A 94 16.80 -22.33 -26.20
N GLY A 95 15.96 -21.61 -26.97
CA GLY A 95 15.26 -22.17 -28.13
C GLY A 95 14.23 -23.24 -27.79
N THR A 96 13.77 -23.29 -26.54
CA THR A 96 12.81 -24.30 -26.05
C THR A 96 11.36 -23.95 -26.42
N PHE A 97 11.09 -22.69 -26.79
CA PHE A 97 9.86 -22.30 -27.48
C PHE A 97 9.92 -22.69 -28.96
N GLY A 98 9.13 -23.69 -29.36
CA GLY A 98 8.98 -24.08 -30.76
C GLY A 98 8.04 -23.15 -31.54
N GLY A 99 8.47 -22.62 -32.68
CA GLY A 99 7.58 -21.96 -33.66
C GLY A 99 8.18 -20.70 -34.31
N PRO A 100 7.66 -20.26 -35.48
CA PRO A 100 8.12 -19.06 -36.16
C PRO A 100 7.82 -17.82 -35.31
N HIS A 101 8.88 -17.05 -35.11
CA HIS A 101 9.00 -15.85 -34.29
C HIS A 101 7.88 -14.82 -34.55
N THR A 102 7.04 -14.60 -33.54
CA THR A 102 6.77 -13.31 -32.87
C THR A 102 5.51 -13.45 -32.01
N PHE A 103 5.67 -13.55 -30.68
CA PHE A 103 4.53 -13.54 -29.76
C PHE A 103 4.01 -12.11 -29.51
N GLU A 104 4.19 -11.19 -30.45
CA GLU A 104 3.87 -9.75 -30.31
C GLU A 104 2.44 -9.52 -29.83
N ASN A 105 1.45 -10.18 -30.45
CA ASN A 105 0.06 -10.08 -29.99
C ASN A 105 -0.12 -10.62 -28.56
N GLY A 106 0.60 -11.67 -28.19
CA GLY A 106 0.59 -12.24 -26.85
C GLY A 106 1.28 -11.33 -25.83
N GLU A 107 2.43 -10.74 -26.17
CA GLU A 107 3.17 -9.79 -25.33
C GLU A 107 2.34 -8.52 -25.10
N ALA A 108 1.75 -7.96 -26.15
CA ALA A 108 0.88 -6.80 -26.07
C ALA A 108 -0.35 -7.10 -25.22
N PHE A 109 -0.99 -8.26 -25.41
CA PHE A 109 -2.12 -8.69 -24.58
C PHE A 109 -1.72 -8.87 -23.11
N TRP A 110 -0.55 -9.46 -22.85
CA TRP A 110 -0.02 -9.67 -21.51
C TRP A 110 0.23 -8.32 -20.80
N PHE A 111 0.87 -7.36 -21.46
CA PHE A 111 1.03 -6.01 -20.94
C PHE A 111 -0.32 -5.31 -20.70
N CYS A 112 -1.28 -5.42 -21.62
CA CYS A 112 -2.63 -4.87 -21.43
C CYS A 112 -3.34 -5.52 -20.23
N ALA A 113 -3.23 -6.83 -20.04
CA ALA A 113 -3.83 -7.54 -18.91
C ALA A 113 -3.25 -7.05 -17.58
N PHE A 114 -1.92 -6.91 -17.49
CA PHE A 114 -1.28 -6.30 -16.33
C PHE A 114 -1.69 -4.83 -16.15
N GLY A 115 -1.81 -4.06 -17.23
CA GLY A 115 -2.31 -2.67 -17.19
C GLY A 115 -3.71 -2.56 -16.59
N VAL A 116 -4.64 -3.46 -16.93
CA VAL A 116 -5.99 -3.50 -16.34
C VAL A 116 -5.94 -3.86 -14.85
N VAL A 117 -5.15 -4.87 -14.48
CA VAL A 117 -4.97 -5.26 -13.06
C VAL A 117 -4.39 -4.09 -12.26
N THR A 118 -3.34 -3.45 -12.77
CA THR A 118 -2.71 -2.28 -12.16
C THR A 118 -3.66 -1.09 -12.06
N PHE A 119 -4.50 -0.84 -13.07
CA PHE A 119 -5.51 0.19 -13.03
C PHE A 119 -6.55 -0.07 -11.91
N GLY A 120 -6.93 -1.32 -11.69
CA GLY A 120 -7.75 -1.72 -10.54
C GLY A 120 -7.07 -1.39 -9.21
N PHE A 121 -5.79 -1.75 -9.05
CA PHE A 121 -5.02 -1.36 -7.86
C PHE A 121 -4.90 0.16 -7.71
N TRP A 122 -4.71 0.90 -8.80
CA TRP A 122 -4.63 2.34 -8.78
C TRP A 122 -5.91 2.96 -8.19
N ILE A 123 -7.08 2.52 -8.60
CA ILE A 123 -8.36 2.97 -8.02
C ILE A 123 -8.40 2.75 -6.50
N ILE A 124 -7.89 1.62 -6.02
CA ILE A 124 -7.83 1.32 -4.58
C ILE A 124 -6.87 2.29 -3.86
N THR A 125 -5.71 2.59 -4.46
CA THR A 125 -4.74 3.53 -3.88
C THR A 125 -5.24 4.97 -3.79
N LEU A 126 -6.27 5.35 -4.55
CA LEU A 126 -6.89 6.69 -4.47
C LEU A 126 -7.47 7.03 -3.08
N ARG A 127 -7.61 6.05 -2.19
CA ARG A 127 -7.99 6.27 -0.79
C ARG A 127 -6.84 6.01 0.20
N LYS A 128 -5.72 5.45 -0.26
CA LYS A 128 -4.58 5.07 0.61
C LYS A 128 -3.63 6.23 0.84
N ASN A 129 -2.84 6.65 -0.14
CA ASN A 129 -1.96 7.81 -0.04
C ASN A 129 -1.49 8.27 -1.44
N VAL A 130 -0.96 9.49 -1.54
CA VAL A 130 -0.55 10.10 -2.83
C VAL A 130 0.62 9.34 -3.44
N CYS A 131 1.57 8.88 -2.62
CA CYS A 131 2.77 8.17 -3.08
C CYS A 131 2.41 6.87 -3.83
N LEU A 132 1.55 6.03 -3.23
CA LEU A 132 1.05 4.81 -3.85
C LEU A 132 0.17 5.12 -5.06
N ALA A 133 -0.71 6.12 -4.99
CA ALA A 133 -1.55 6.48 -6.13
C ALA A 133 -0.74 6.98 -7.34
N THR A 134 0.34 7.73 -7.09
CA THR A 134 1.26 8.15 -8.13
C THR A 134 1.98 6.95 -8.73
N THR A 135 2.50 6.06 -7.87
CA THR A 135 3.23 4.86 -8.30
C THR A 135 2.37 3.94 -9.16
N PHE A 136 1.18 3.55 -8.69
CA PHE A 136 0.28 2.67 -9.44
C PHE A 136 -0.34 3.34 -10.66
N GLY A 137 -0.59 4.65 -10.62
CA GLY A 137 -1.12 5.38 -11.76
C GLY A 137 -0.12 5.46 -12.91
N LEU A 138 1.14 5.77 -12.59
CA LEU A 138 2.23 5.74 -13.56
C LEU A 138 2.47 4.32 -14.07
N LEU A 139 2.44 3.30 -13.20
CA LEU A 139 2.63 1.90 -13.62
C LEU A 139 1.52 1.42 -14.58
N ALA A 140 0.26 1.80 -14.33
CA ALA A 140 -0.83 1.45 -15.24
C ALA A 140 -0.60 2.07 -16.62
N LEU A 141 -0.21 3.35 -16.66
CA LEU A 141 0.16 4.05 -17.89
C LEU A 141 1.34 3.35 -18.58
N THR A 142 2.38 2.99 -17.84
CA THR A 142 3.54 2.25 -18.36
C THR A 142 3.12 0.97 -19.05
N PHE A 143 2.28 0.14 -18.43
CA PHE A 143 1.83 -1.11 -19.05
C PHE A 143 1.07 -0.90 -20.36
N PHE A 144 0.16 0.07 -20.42
CA PHE A 144 -0.56 0.37 -21.66
C PHE A 144 0.37 0.93 -22.76
N LEU A 145 1.36 1.76 -22.39
CA LEU A 145 2.36 2.25 -23.34
C LEU A 145 3.28 1.14 -23.84
N LEU A 146 3.71 0.22 -22.97
CA LEU A 146 4.51 -0.94 -23.35
C LEU A 146 3.75 -1.88 -24.29
N ALA A 147 2.45 -2.08 -24.07
CA ALA A 147 1.61 -2.86 -24.99
C ALA A 147 1.58 -2.26 -26.41
N GLY A 148 1.39 -0.94 -26.53
CA GLY A 148 1.54 -0.24 -27.82
C GLY A 148 2.98 -0.25 -28.35
N GLY A 149 3.95 -0.28 -27.44
CA GLY A 149 5.38 -0.33 -27.71
C GLY A 149 5.86 -1.61 -28.40
N VAL A 150 5.07 -2.69 -28.30
CA VAL A 150 5.30 -3.92 -29.06
C VAL A 150 5.24 -3.67 -30.56
N PHE A 151 4.27 -2.86 -31.01
CA PHE A 151 4.05 -2.59 -32.44
C PHE A 151 4.74 -1.30 -32.93
N GLN A 152 5.01 -0.36 -32.02
CA GLN A 152 5.52 0.96 -32.39
C GLN A 152 6.61 1.45 -31.43
N LYS A 153 7.78 1.73 -31.99
CA LYS A 153 8.96 2.23 -31.25
C LYS A 153 8.69 3.51 -30.46
N GLY A 154 7.83 4.41 -30.95
CA GLY A 154 7.47 5.64 -30.23
C GLY A 154 6.79 5.37 -28.89
N PHE A 155 5.81 4.44 -28.88
CA PHE A 155 5.15 4.01 -27.65
C PHE A 155 6.10 3.27 -26.71
N LYS A 156 7.05 2.50 -27.25
CA LYS A 156 8.08 1.82 -26.45
C LYS A 156 8.93 2.82 -25.67
N LYS A 157 9.42 3.87 -26.32
CA LYS A 157 10.17 4.94 -25.64
C LYS A 157 9.31 5.67 -24.61
N ALA A 158 8.08 6.01 -24.95
CA ALA A 158 7.15 6.65 -24.02
C ALA A 158 6.87 5.78 -22.78
N GLY A 159 6.69 4.46 -22.98
CA GLY A 159 6.58 3.48 -21.91
C GLY A 159 7.83 3.42 -21.04
N GLY A 160 9.02 3.47 -21.66
CA GLY A 160 10.30 3.63 -20.98
C GLY A 160 10.32 4.82 -20.02
N TYR A 161 9.99 6.02 -20.50
CA TYR A 161 9.94 7.21 -19.64
C TYR A 161 8.90 7.10 -18.51
N ALA A 162 7.69 6.64 -18.82
CA ALA A 162 6.64 6.46 -17.82
C ALA A 162 7.05 5.43 -16.75
N GLY A 163 7.68 4.32 -17.15
CA GLY A 163 8.16 3.29 -16.22
C GLY A 163 9.35 3.76 -15.39
N PHE A 164 10.24 4.57 -15.96
CA PHE A 164 11.33 5.17 -15.18
C PHE A 164 10.79 6.14 -14.12
N LEU A 165 9.80 6.97 -14.45
CA LEU A 165 9.10 7.83 -13.48
C LEU A 165 8.37 6.99 -12.42
N THR A 166 7.78 5.86 -12.82
CA THR A 166 7.18 4.89 -11.89
C THR A 166 8.20 4.38 -10.88
N ALA A 167 9.40 3.99 -11.36
CA ALA A 167 10.47 3.52 -10.50
C ALA A 167 10.94 4.59 -9.52
N LEU A 168 11.06 5.85 -9.96
CA LEU A 168 11.40 6.97 -9.07
C LEU A 168 10.31 7.20 -8.00
N ALA A 169 9.04 7.15 -8.38
CA ALA A 169 7.91 7.28 -7.46
C ALA A 169 7.88 6.13 -6.43
N ALA A 170 8.12 4.89 -6.87
CA ALA A 170 8.22 3.73 -5.99
C ALA A 170 9.42 3.83 -5.04
N THR A 171 10.58 4.27 -5.52
CA THR A 171 11.78 4.50 -4.71
C THR A 171 11.50 5.55 -3.63
N TYR A 172 10.90 6.67 -4.02
CA TYR A 172 10.50 7.72 -3.09
C TYR A 172 9.52 7.18 -2.04
N THR A 173 8.51 6.42 -2.45
CA THR A 173 7.52 5.82 -1.54
C THR A 173 8.20 4.89 -0.54
N ALA A 174 9.13 4.04 -1.00
CA ALA A 174 9.86 3.12 -0.13
C ALA A 174 10.67 3.85 0.95
N PHE A 175 11.43 4.89 0.58
CA PHE A 175 12.21 5.66 1.54
C PHE A 175 11.32 6.50 2.44
N ALA A 176 10.21 7.05 1.94
CA ALA A 176 9.25 7.76 2.79
C ALA A 176 8.68 6.83 3.86
N GLU A 177 8.31 5.59 3.50
CA GLU A 177 7.81 4.59 4.44
C GLU A 177 8.90 4.17 5.43
N LEU A 178 10.11 3.88 4.94
CA LEU A 178 11.23 3.47 5.80
C LEU A 178 11.63 4.58 6.79
N LEU A 179 11.69 5.84 6.35
CA LEU A 179 11.95 6.98 7.24
C LEU A 179 10.84 7.16 8.27
N ALA A 180 9.58 6.96 7.89
CA ALA A 180 8.48 7.04 8.84
C ALA A 180 8.56 5.94 9.91
N LEU A 181 8.99 4.73 9.54
CA LEU A 181 9.23 3.62 10.47
C LEU A 181 10.40 3.92 11.42
N GLU A 182 11.52 4.42 10.93
CA GLU A 182 12.73 4.67 11.74
C GLU A 182 12.62 5.92 12.64
N TRP A 183 11.90 6.96 12.20
CA TRP A 183 11.78 8.22 12.93
C TRP A 183 10.43 8.42 13.64
N GLY A 184 9.51 7.45 13.55
CA GLY A 184 8.19 7.51 14.19
C GLY A 184 7.36 8.74 13.77
N SER A 185 7.59 9.27 12.56
CA SER A 185 6.85 10.42 12.06
C SER A 185 6.89 10.54 10.54
N HIS A 186 5.80 11.01 9.93
CA HIS A 186 5.75 11.28 8.50
C HIS A 186 6.54 12.55 8.15
N VAL A 187 7.86 12.40 7.97
CA VAL A 187 8.76 13.49 7.59
C VAL A 187 8.60 13.87 6.11
N LEU A 188 8.45 12.89 5.23
CA LEU A 188 8.28 13.11 3.80
C LEU A 188 6.79 13.25 3.43
N PRO A 189 6.43 14.18 2.51
CA PRO A 189 5.04 14.39 2.10
C PRO A 189 4.47 13.20 1.32
N GLY A 190 3.14 13.10 1.30
CA GLY A 190 2.40 12.21 0.40
C GLY A 190 2.00 10.85 0.97
N LEU A 191 2.48 10.46 2.15
CA LEU A 191 2.05 9.22 2.85
C LEU A 191 0.72 9.34 3.58
N LYS A 192 0.24 10.56 3.83
CA LYS A 192 -1.05 10.78 4.50
C LYS A 192 -2.23 10.31 3.62
N PRO A 193 -3.33 9.83 4.22
CA PRO A 193 -4.52 9.44 3.48
C PRO A 193 -5.15 10.54 2.63
N MET A 194 -5.38 10.25 1.34
CA MET A 194 -5.97 11.22 0.39
C MET A 194 -7.47 11.41 0.57
N ARG A 195 -8.20 10.36 0.95
CA ARG A 195 -9.67 10.41 1.02
C ARG A 195 -10.20 10.03 2.39
N SER A 196 -10.04 11.00 3.28
CA SER A 196 -10.82 11.29 4.47
C SER A 196 -12.35 11.19 4.33
N LYS A 197 -12.98 10.01 4.18
CA LYS A 197 -14.39 9.89 4.55
C LYS A 197 -14.48 9.13 5.86
N SER A 198 -14.89 9.84 6.91
CA SER A 198 -15.21 9.27 8.20
C SER A 198 -16.22 8.12 8.05
N LEU A 199 -15.83 6.94 8.51
CA LEU A 199 -16.71 5.78 8.67
C LEU A 199 -17.51 5.86 9.97
N VAL A 200 -17.09 6.75 10.88
CA VAL A 200 -17.65 6.98 12.20
C VAL A 200 -18.40 8.31 12.23
N ASN A 201 -19.69 8.29 11.92
CA ASN A 201 -20.54 9.48 12.00
C ASN A 201 -21.07 9.72 13.43
N SER A 202 -21.55 10.95 13.69
CA SER A 202 -22.08 11.35 15.01
C SER A 202 -23.24 10.47 15.48
N GLU A 203 -24.13 10.05 14.58
CA GLU A 203 -25.27 9.18 14.92
C GLU A 203 -24.85 7.81 15.44
N VAL A 204 -23.77 7.23 14.89
CA VAL A 204 -23.22 5.94 15.37
C VAL A 204 -22.59 6.12 16.74
N LEU A 205 -21.88 7.22 16.98
CA LEU A 205 -21.23 7.50 18.26
C LEU A 205 -22.21 7.84 19.38
N ASP A 206 -23.27 8.59 19.10
CA ASP A 206 -24.27 8.95 20.10
C ASP A 206 -24.99 7.73 20.70
N LYS A 207 -25.15 6.66 19.92
CA LYS A 207 -25.73 5.39 20.38
C LYS A 207 -24.75 4.51 21.15
N ARG A 208 -23.45 4.77 21.00
CA ARG A 208 -22.37 3.96 21.57
C ARG A 208 -21.73 4.59 22.79
N ILE A 209 -21.88 5.90 22.99
CA ILE A 209 -21.31 6.63 24.12
C ILE A 209 -22.45 7.08 25.02
N SER A 210 -22.47 6.56 26.24
CA SER A 210 -23.47 6.90 27.26
C SER A 210 -22.81 7.28 28.57
N TYR A 211 -23.42 8.18 29.33
CA TYR A 211 -22.94 8.57 30.65
C TYR A 211 -23.88 8.00 31.72
N ASP A 212 -23.35 7.16 32.59
CA ASP A 212 -24.05 6.65 33.77
C ASP A 212 -23.79 7.57 34.96
N GLN A 213 -24.80 8.38 35.30
CA GLN A 213 -24.78 9.31 36.43
C GLN A 213 -24.65 8.61 37.78
N ARG A 214 -25.17 7.38 37.94
CA ARG A 214 -25.16 6.69 39.23
C ARG A 214 -23.76 6.25 39.64
N HIS A 215 -22.96 5.85 38.66
CA HIS A 215 -21.59 5.37 38.88
C HIS A 215 -20.53 6.37 38.40
N ASN A 216 -20.93 7.57 37.99
CA ASN A 216 -20.07 8.59 37.38
C ASN A 216 -19.13 8.00 36.31
N THR A 217 -19.69 7.21 35.40
CA THR A 217 -18.92 6.45 34.41
C THR A 217 -19.41 6.72 32.99
N LEU A 218 -18.50 7.09 32.11
CA LEU A 218 -18.70 7.17 30.68
C LEU A 218 -18.46 5.78 30.06
N VAL A 219 -19.52 5.19 29.51
CA VAL A 219 -19.50 3.88 28.86
C VAL A 219 -19.42 4.08 27.34
N MET A 220 -18.38 3.54 26.73
CA MET A 220 -18.10 3.64 25.31
C MET A 220 -18.11 2.24 24.68
N ASP A 221 -19.14 1.92 23.90
CA ASP A 221 -19.26 0.65 23.18
C ASP A 221 -18.67 0.74 21.76
N PHE A 222 -17.35 0.55 21.66
CA PHE A 222 -16.63 0.54 20.39
C PHE A 222 -16.56 -0.84 19.76
N LYS A 223 -17.49 -1.74 20.11
CA LYS A 223 -17.59 -3.05 19.50
C LYS A 223 -17.72 -2.96 17.98
N ASP A 224 -16.84 -3.68 17.29
CA ASP A 224 -16.75 -3.76 15.82
C ASP A 224 -16.58 -2.38 15.12
N LEU A 225 -16.18 -1.35 15.87
CA LEU A 225 -15.97 -0.01 15.32
C LEU A 225 -14.63 0.01 14.57
N LYS A 226 -14.63 0.59 13.37
CA LYS A 226 -13.45 0.72 12.51
C LYS A 226 -13.05 2.18 12.39
N VAL A 227 -11.88 2.53 12.90
CA VAL A 227 -11.27 3.85 12.76
C VAL A 227 -10.36 3.81 11.54
N GLY A 228 -10.85 4.37 10.44
CA GLY A 228 -10.19 4.34 9.14
C GLY A 228 -9.55 5.66 8.74
N SER A 229 -9.78 6.72 9.52
CA SER A 229 -9.35 8.07 9.19
C SER A 229 -9.08 8.98 10.40
N PRO A 230 -8.29 10.06 10.23
CA PRO A 230 -8.14 11.10 11.26
C PRO A 230 -9.46 11.79 11.62
N GLU A 231 -10.40 11.90 10.68
CA GLU A 231 -11.74 12.42 10.90
C GLU A 231 -12.55 11.52 11.84
N ASP A 232 -12.39 10.20 11.80
CA ASP A 232 -13.02 9.27 12.75
C ASP A 232 -12.50 9.52 14.17
N ILE A 233 -11.19 9.75 14.33
CA ILE A 233 -10.58 10.09 15.62
C ILE A 233 -11.17 11.40 16.14
N ARG A 234 -11.26 12.43 15.30
CA ARG A 234 -11.87 13.72 15.67
C ARG A 234 -13.36 13.57 16.02
N ALA A 235 -14.10 12.72 15.32
CA ALA A 235 -15.49 12.44 15.61
C ALA A 235 -15.65 11.75 16.98
N ILE A 236 -14.83 10.73 17.26
CA ILE A 236 -14.78 10.06 18.57
C ILE A 236 -14.44 11.07 19.66
N GLN A 237 -13.41 11.88 19.46
CA GLN A 237 -12.97 12.88 20.43
C GLN A 237 -14.10 13.88 20.74
N ALA A 238 -14.77 14.42 19.71
CA ALA A 238 -15.87 15.35 19.88
C ALA A 238 -17.04 14.73 20.66
N ALA A 239 -17.44 13.50 20.29
CA ALA A 239 -18.54 12.82 20.95
C ALA A 239 -18.23 12.48 22.42
N VAL A 240 -17.01 12.04 22.72
CA VAL A 240 -16.57 11.81 24.11
C VAL A 240 -16.54 13.13 24.89
N ARG A 241 -16.00 14.19 24.31
CA ARG A 241 -15.90 15.51 24.93
C ARG A 241 -17.26 16.11 25.25
N ASP A 242 -18.22 15.99 24.35
CA ASP A 242 -19.59 16.49 24.56
C ASP A 242 -20.25 15.79 25.76
N LYS A 243 -20.16 14.46 25.85
CA LYS A 243 -20.74 13.71 26.98
C LYS A 243 -19.98 13.94 28.28
N ALA A 244 -18.65 14.04 28.24
CA ALA A 244 -17.83 14.30 29.43
C ALA A 244 -18.06 15.72 29.98
N THR A 245 -18.16 16.72 29.10
CA THR A 245 -18.46 18.11 29.50
C THR A 245 -19.87 18.23 30.09
N ALA A 246 -20.84 17.49 29.54
CA ALA A 246 -22.20 17.44 30.09
C ALA A 246 -22.26 16.85 31.51
N ALA A 247 -21.28 16.03 31.92
CA ALA A 247 -21.18 15.52 33.28
C ALA A 247 -20.71 16.58 34.29
N GLY A 248 -20.02 17.64 33.83
CA GLY A 248 -19.58 18.77 34.67
C GLY A 248 -18.51 18.45 35.72
N GLN A 249 -17.97 17.23 35.71
CA GLN A 249 -16.95 16.75 36.66
C GLN A 249 -16.05 15.71 35.98
N LYS A 250 -14.96 15.32 36.63
CA LYS A 250 -14.13 14.20 36.15
C LYS A 250 -14.92 12.89 36.13
N VAL A 251 -14.82 12.14 35.04
CA VAL A 251 -15.61 10.92 34.82
C VAL A 251 -14.71 9.68 34.75
N ASN A 252 -15.17 8.56 35.30
CA ASN A 252 -14.54 7.28 35.01
C ASN A 252 -14.88 6.85 33.57
N ALA A 253 -14.02 6.05 32.93
CA ALA A 253 -14.25 5.58 31.57
C ALA A 253 -14.19 4.05 31.49
N VAL A 254 -15.20 3.45 30.85
CA VAL A 254 -15.22 2.03 30.50
C VAL A 254 -15.40 1.93 28.99
N VAL A 255 -14.44 1.29 28.31
CA VAL A 255 -14.45 1.15 26.85
C VAL A 255 -14.49 -0.32 26.46
N ASN A 256 -15.45 -0.69 25.62
CA ASN A 256 -15.52 -2.00 25.01
C ASN A 256 -14.80 -2.00 23.65
N TYR A 257 -13.63 -2.62 23.59
CA TYR A 257 -12.80 -2.73 22.38
C TYR A 257 -13.01 -4.04 21.60
N HIS A 258 -14.04 -4.83 21.90
CA HIS A 258 -14.24 -6.11 21.22
C HIS A 258 -14.42 -5.94 19.70
N GLY A 259 -13.48 -6.45 18.89
CA GLY A 259 -13.54 -6.29 17.43
C GLY A 259 -13.25 -4.88 16.93
N PHE A 260 -12.81 -3.98 17.82
CA PHE A 260 -12.34 -2.64 17.44
C PHE A 260 -11.10 -2.77 16.56
N ASN A 261 -11.08 -2.02 15.46
CA ASN A 261 -9.95 -2.01 14.54
C ASN A 261 -9.59 -0.58 14.16
N ILE A 262 -8.29 -0.28 14.20
CA ILE A 262 -7.73 1.00 13.77
C ILE A 262 -6.65 0.73 12.74
N THR A 263 -6.61 1.55 11.69
CA THR A 263 -5.54 1.47 10.70
C THR A 263 -4.20 1.77 11.37
N SER A 264 -3.13 1.03 11.04
CA SER A 264 -1.84 1.10 11.74
C SER A 264 -1.21 2.50 11.73
N ASP A 265 -1.44 3.28 10.67
CA ASP A 265 -0.98 4.67 10.51
C ASP A 265 -1.71 5.68 11.42
N LEU A 266 -2.79 5.26 12.10
CA LEU A 266 -3.62 6.12 12.94
C LEU A 266 -3.51 5.81 14.44
N VAL A 267 -2.73 4.79 14.82
CA VAL A 267 -2.60 4.34 16.22
C VAL A 267 -2.05 5.43 17.10
N GLU A 268 -0.96 6.09 16.68
CA GLU A 268 -0.34 7.17 17.45
C GLU A 268 -1.26 8.38 17.63
N ASP A 269 -1.95 8.78 16.56
CA ASP A 269 -2.93 9.88 16.59
C ASP A 269 -4.09 9.57 17.55
N TYR A 270 -4.57 8.32 17.56
CA TYR A 270 -5.64 7.88 18.46
C TYR A 270 -5.15 7.84 19.91
N GLU A 271 -3.94 7.34 20.18
CA GLU A 271 -3.35 7.37 21.51
C GLU A 271 -3.17 8.80 22.04
N ALA A 272 -2.69 9.71 21.20
CA ALA A 272 -2.53 11.12 21.56
C ALA A 272 -3.87 11.76 21.94
N MET A 273 -4.93 11.45 21.17
CA MET A 273 -6.29 11.86 21.46
C MET A 273 -6.80 11.33 22.81
N VAL A 274 -6.62 10.03 23.09
CA VAL A 274 -7.02 9.41 24.36
C VAL A 274 -6.26 10.03 25.54
N LYS A 275 -4.94 10.21 25.43
CA LYS A 275 -4.11 10.86 26.45
C LYS A 275 -4.56 12.31 26.71
N GLY A 276 -4.99 13.02 25.67
CA GLY A 276 -5.57 14.37 25.79
C GLY A 276 -6.86 14.38 26.61
N LEU A 277 -7.80 13.49 26.28
CA LEU A 277 -9.07 13.37 26.99
C LEU A 277 -8.89 13.01 28.48
N GLN A 278 -7.97 12.09 28.80
CA GLN A 278 -7.67 11.68 30.18
C GLN A 278 -7.06 12.80 31.05
N ARG A 279 -6.41 13.79 30.44
CA ARG A 279 -5.87 14.94 31.19
C ARG A 279 -6.98 15.93 31.56
N GLU A 280 -7.95 16.08 30.67
CA GLU A 280 -8.97 17.14 30.74
C GLU A 280 -10.22 16.71 31.50
N TYR A 281 -10.64 15.45 31.40
CA TYR A 281 -11.84 14.88 32.03
C TYR A 281 -11.51 13.68 32.92
#